data_AF-A0A7C9AYM0-F1
#
_entry.id   AF-A0A7C9AYM0-F1
#
_cell.length_a   1.000
_cell.length_b   1.000
_cell.length_c   1.000
_cell.angle_alpha   90.00
_cell.angle_beta   90.00
_cell.angle_gamma   90.00
#
_symmetry.space_group_name_H-M   'P 1'
#
loop_
_entity.id
_entity.type
_entity.pdbx_description
1 polymer ?
#
loop_
_entity_poly.entity_id
_entity_poly.type
_entity_poly.pdbx_seq_one_letter_code
_entity_poly.pdbx_strand_id
1 'polypeptide(L)'
;MSSFQIVNMEWGAFSTGLPLTDFDEEMDAESINPGEQIFDKTISGMYLGEIVRRVLLRMAEAGSLFGSSVPEKLQTPFSLRTPHMCAMQQDKSSDLKAVGSVLYNEVGV
;
A
#
# COMPACT_ATOMS: atom_id res chain seq x y z
N MET A 1 -13.34 11.67 -44.19
CA MET A 1 -13.60 10.85 -42.98
C MET A 1 -12.42 11.02 -42.04
N SER A 2 -12.61 11.51 -40.82
CA SER A 2 -11.53 11.47 -39.83
C SER A 2 -11.40 10.05 -39.29
N SER A 3 -10.21 9.47 -39.38
CA SER A 3 -9.88 8.19 -38.78
C SER A 3 -9.55 8.40 -37.30
N PHE A 4 -10.25 7.70 -36.41
CA PHE A 4 -9.86 7.62 -35.00
C PHE A 4 -8.90 6.44 -34.81
N GLN A 5 -7.80 6.67 -34.08
CA GLN A 5 -6.83 5.63 -33.71
C GLN A 5 -6.89 5.42 -32.20
N ILE A 6 -7.04 4.16 -31.77
CA ILE A 6 -6.93 3.76 -30.37
C ILE A 6 -5.45 3.70 -30.02
N VAL A 7 -5.06 4.32 -28.92
CA VAL A 7 -3.68 4.28 -28.39
C VAL A 7 -3.69 3.58 -27.05
N ASN A 8 -2.91 2.51 -26.93
CA ASN A 8 -2.56 1.94 -25.65
C ASN A 8 -1.35 2.71 -25.10
N MET A 9 -1.53 3.41 -23.99
CA MET A 9 -0.49 4.27 -23.45
C MET A 9 0.56 3.50 -22.64
N GLU A 10 0.23 2.31 -22.12
CA GLU A 10 1.08 1.59 -21.14
C GLU A 10 1.64 2.52 -20.04
N TRP A 11 0.82 3.49 -19.61
CA TRP A 11 1.25 4.63 -18.78
C TRP A 11 1.67 4.25 -17.35
N GLY A 12 1.54 2.98 -16.96
CA GLY A 12 2.08 2.48 -15.70
C GLY A 12 3.60 2.65 -15.61
N ALA A 13 4.29 2.71 -16.75
CA ALA A 13 5.73 2.96 -16.84
C ALA A 13 6.14 4.43 -16.65
N PHE A 14 5.19 5.36 -16.50
CA PHE A 14 5.51 6.76 -16.25
C PHE A 14 6.26 6.90 -14.91
N SER A 15 7.35 7.66 -14.89
CA SER A 15 8.25 7.72 -13.71
C SER A 15 8.81 9.11 -13.40
N THR A 16 8.56 10.11 -14.24
CA THR A 16 9.16 11.45 -14.11
C THR A 16 8.23 12.42 -13.41
N GLY A 17 8.71 13.15 -12.40
CA GLY A 17 7.92 14.18 -11.71
C GLY A 17 6.85 13.64 -10.75
N LEU A 18 6.95 12.37 -10.36
CA LEU A 18 6.09 11.78 -9.34
C LEU A 18 6.58 12.16 -7.93
N PRO A 19 5.68 12.50 -6.99
CA PRO A 19 6.03 12.82 -5.62
C PRO A 19 6.21 11.53 -4.79
N LEU A 20 7.24 10.75 -5.11
CA LEU A 20 7.52 9.48 -4.41
C LEU A 20 7.98 9.75 -2.98
N THR A 21 7.53 8.90 -2.06
CA THR A 21 7.99 8.86 -0.66
C THR A 21 9.05 7.77 -0.49
N ASP A 22 9.79 7.79 0.62
CA ASP A 22 10.72 6.71 0.98
C ASP A 22 10.03 5.33 0.95
N PHE A 23 8.74 5.26 1.30
CA PHE A 23 7.99 4.00 1.28
C PHE A 23 7.75 3.47 -0.13
N ASP A 24 7.53 4.36 -1.10
CA ASP A 24 7.38 4.00 -2.51
C ASP A 24 8.70 3.53 -3.09
N GLU A 25 9.80 4.24 -2.76
CA GLU A 25 11.16 3.91 -3.20
C GLU A 25 11.65 2.57 -2.62
N GLU A 26 11.45 2.33 -1.32
CA GLU A 26 11.78 1.06 -0.67
C GLU A 26 10.94 -0.11 -1.24
N MET A 27 9.64 0.10 -1.45
CA MET A 27 8.77 -0.91 -2.05
C MET A 27 9.19 -1.22 -3.50
N ASP A 28 9.55 -0.21 -4.29
CA ASP A 28 10.06 -0.40 -5.65
C ASP A 28 11.37 -1.20 -5.66
N ALA A 29 12.31 -0.84 -4.79
CA ALA A 29 13.60 -1.52 -4.66
C ALA A 29 13.48 -3.01 -4.30
N GLU A 30 12.46 -3.38 -3.51
CA GLU A 30 12.17 -4.76 -3.12
C GLU A 30 11.20 -5.48 -4.08
N SER A 31 10.69 -4.79 -5.10
CA SER A 31 9.74 -5.37 -6.05
C SER A 31 10.41 -6.35 -7.04
N ILE A 32 9.60 -7.13 -7.76
CA ILE A 32 10.09 -8.07 -8.78
C ILE A 32 10.85 -7.33 -9.91
N ASN A 33 10.41 -6.12 -10.25
CA ASN A 33 10.98 -5.29 -11.32
C ASN A 33 11.33 -3.90 -10.78
N PRO A 34 12.43 -3.72 -10.03
CA PRO A 34 12.84 -2.42 -9.50
C PRO A 34 13.08 -1.39 -10.62
N GLY A 35 12.62 -0.16 -10.44
CA GLY A 35 12.72 0.91 -11.44
C GLY A 35 11.68 0.87 -12.55
N GLU A 36 10.85 -0.18 -12.63
CA GLU A 36 9.80 -0.33 -13.63
C GLU A 36 8.40 -0.07 -13.06
N GLN A 37 7.45 0.29 -13.93
CA GLN A 37 6.04 0.43 -13.57
C GLN A 37 5.80 1.39 -12.38
N ILE A 38 6.61 2.44 -12.25
CA ILE A 38 6.61 3.34 -11.08
C ILE A 38 5.23 3.97 -10.86
N PHE A 39 4.58 4.48 -11.92
CA PHE A 39 3.24 5.03 -11.77
C PHE A 39 2.24 3.96 -11.33
N ASP A 40 2.26 2.77 -11.93
CA ASP A 40 1.38 1.66 -11.51
C ASP A 40 1.58 1.31 -10.04
N LYS A 41 2.82 1.25 -9.57
CA LYS A 41 3.18 0.99 -8.16
C LYS A 41 2.58 2.02 -7.19
N THR A 42 2.39 3.26 -7.63
CA THR A 42 1.80 4.31 -6.77
C THR A 42 0.26 4.33 -6.76
N ILE A 43 -0.41 3.71 -7.75
CA ILE A 43 -1.87 3.83 -7.89
C ILE A 43 -2.63 2.50 -7.86
N SER A 44 -1.97 1.39 -8.18
CA SER A 44 -2.66 0.15 -8.45
C SER A 44 -3.03 -0.59 -7.18
N GLY A 45 -4.12 -1.34 -7.24
CA GLY A 45 -4.66 -2.05 -6.08
C GLY A 45 -3.75 -3.14 -5.52
N MET A 46 -2.67 -3.49 -6.22
CA MET A 46 -1.66 -4.41 -5.71
C MET A 46 -0.81 -3.79 -4.60
N TYR A 47 -0.53 -2.49 -4.67
CA TYR A 47 0.52 -1.85 -3.86
C TYR A 47 0.00 -0.92 -2.76
N LEU A 48 -1.23 -0.40 -2.87
CA LEU A 48 -1.79 0.54 -1.87
C LEU A 48 -1.78 -0.03 -0.45
N GLY A 49 -2.10 -1.32 -0.29
CA GLY A 49 -2.04 -1.99 1.02
C GLY A 49 -0.61 -2.18 1.54
N GLU A 50 0.35 -2.39 0.64
CA GLU A 50 1.76 -2.57 0.99
C GLU A 50 2.39 -1.26 1.48
N ILE A 51 2.08 -0.13 0.84
CA ILE A 51 2.50 1.19 1.34
C ILE A 51 1.97 1.42 2.76
N VAL A 52 0.69 1.13 3.02
CA VAL A 52 0.11 1.26 4.36
C VAL A 52 0.79 0.33 5.36
N ARG A 53 1.09 -0.92 4.97
CA ARG A 53 1.82 -1.87 5.82
C ARG A 53 3.21 -1.33 6.21
N ARG A 54 3.97 -0.77 5.25
CA ARG A 54 5.29 -0.19 5.51
C ARG A 54 5.21 1.00 6.47
N VAL A 55 4.21 1.87 6.31
CA VAL A 55 3.97 2.98 7.26
C VAL A 55 3.70 2.46 8.66
N LEU A 56 2.77 1.50 8.80
CA LEU A 56 2.42 0.91 10.10
C LEU A 56 3.61 0.19 10.74
N LEU A 57 4.42 -0.52 9.95
CA LEU A 57 5.63 -1.18 10.43
C LEU A 57 6.62 -0.15 10.98
N ARG A 58 6.91 0.91 10.22
CA ARG A 58 7.84 1.97 10.66
C ARG A 58 7.33 2.66 11.93
N MET A 59 6.02 2.88 12.07
CA MET A 59 5.43 3.43 13.31
C MET A 59 5.48 2.46 14.50
N ALA A 60 5.35 1.15 14.26
CA ALA A 60 5.46 0.14 15.29
C ALA A 60 6.91 -0.03 15.78
N GLU A 61 7.90 0.09 14.89
CA GLU A 61 9.33 0.00 15.21
C GLU A 61 9.87 1.26 15.87
N ALA A 62 9.50 2.45 15.37
CA ALA A 62 9.97 3.72 15.92
C ALA A 62 9.30 4.10 17.25
N GLY A 63 8.18 3.45 17.58
CA GLY A 63 7.38 3.75 18.76
C GLY A 63 6.80 2.50 19.39
N SER A 64 5.55 2.60 19.85
CA SER A 64 4.82 1.48 20.44
C SER A 64 3.37 1.49 19.96
N LEU A 65 3.17 1.73 18.66
CA LEU A 65 1.83 1.80 18.05
C LEU A 65 0.97 0.58 18.41
N PHE A 66 1.60 -0.59 18.47
CA PHE A 66 0.97 -1.87 18.83
C PHE A 66 1.56 -2.50 20.10
N GLY A 67 2.14 -1.67 20.99
CA GLY A 67 2.78 -2.13 22.23
C GLY A 67 4.29 -2.31 22.11
N SER A 68 4.87 -3.16 22.97
CA SER A 68 6.33 -3.30 23.13
C SER A 68 7.03 -4.14 22.05
N SER A 69 6.27 -4.83 21.20
CA SER A 69 6.80 -5.70 20.16
C SER A 69 6.04 -5.51 18.86
N VAL A 70 6.77 -5.55 17.74
CA VAL A 70 6.18 -5.49 16.40
C VAL A 70 5.43 -6.81 16.10
N PRO A 71 4.15 -6.75 15.69
CA PRO A 71 3.40 -7.95 15.32
C PRO A 71 4.06 -8.69 14.16
N GLU A 72 4.20 -10.01 14.27
CA GLU A 72 4.87 -10.83 13.25
C GLU A 72 4.21 -10.71 11.87
N LYS A 73 2.87 -10.70 11.82
CA LYS A 73 2.13 -10.55 10.55
C LYS A 73 2.35 -9.20 9.87
N LEU A 74 2.72 -8.16 10.64
CA LEU A 74 3.02 -6.84 10.08
C LEU A 74 4.33 -6.84 9.28
N GLN A 75 5.25 -7.76 9.60
CA GLN A 75 6.53 -7.92 8.93
C GLN A 75 6.40 -8.65 7.58
N THR A 76 5.28 -9.34 7.34
CA THR A 76 5.01 -10.07 6.09
C THR A 76 4.63 -9.12 4.96
N PRO A 77 5.42 -9.01 3.88
CA PRO A 77 5.07 -8.18 2.73
C PRO A 77 3.70 -8.55 2.15
N PHE A 78 2.96 -7.54 1.71
CA PHE A 78 1.63 -7.67 1.09
C PHE A 78 0.56 -8.34 1.96
N SER A 79 0.75 -8.38 3.30
CA SER A 79 -0.28 -8.83 4.24
C SER A 79 -1.53 -7.95 4.20
N LEU A 80 -1.35 -6.65 4.00
CA LEU A 80 -2.42 -5.70 3.76
C LEU A 80 -2.67 -5.52 2.25
N ARG A 81 -3.93 -5.67 1.83
CA ARG A 81 -4.36 -5.57 0.44
C ARG A 81 -5.44 -4.50 0.29
N THR A 82 -5.70 -4.07 -0.94
CA THR A 82 -6.70 -3.04 -1.25
C THR A 82 -8.09 -3.31 -0.65
N PRO A 83 -8.64 -4.55 -0.61
CA PRO A 83 -9.91 -4.79 0.07
C PRO A 83 -9.88 -4.42 1.57
N HIS A 84 -8.75 -4.65 2.23
CA HIS A 84 -8.55 -4.26 3.63
C HIS A 84 -8.55 -2.72 3.76
N MET A 85 -7.87 -2.02 2.84
CA MET A 85 -7.85 -0.55 2.82
C MET A 85 -9.26 0.03 2.59
N CYS A 86 -9.99 -0.53 1.64
CA CYS A 86 -11.37 -0.17 1.37
C CYS A 86 -12.28 -0.37 2.60
N ALA A 87 -12.14 -1.51 3.29
CA ALA A 87 -12.91 -1.79 4.50
C ALA A 87 -12.60 -0.79 5.62
N MET A 88 -11.32 -0.49 5.85
CA MET A 88 -10.91 0.51 6.85
C MET A 88 -11.38 1.91 6.50
N GLN A 89 -11.26 2.34 5.23
CA GLN A 89 -11.71 3.65 4.77
C GLN A 89 -13.23 3.83 4.84
N GLN A 90 -13.99 2.75 4.65
CA GLN A 90 -15.46 2.77 4.73
C GLN A 90 -15.97 2.80 6.17
N ASP A 91 -15.12 2.52 7.15
CA ASP A 91 -15.49 2.55 8.55
C ASP A 91 -15.65 4.00 9.04
N LYS A 92 -16.91 4.44 9.09
CA LYS A 92 -17.30 5.76 9.62
C LYS A 92 -17.89 5.65 11.04
N SER A 93 -17.79 4.48 11.67
CA SER A 93 -18.27 4.29 13.04
C SER A 93 -17.38 5.05 14.02
N SER A 94 -17.94 5.44 15.17
CA SER A 94 -17.16 6.12 16.21
C SER A 94 -16.19 5.18 16.93
N ASP A 95 -16.42 3.86 16.89
CA ASP A 95 -15.60 2.85 17.56
C ASP A 95 -14.58 2.17 16.63
N LEU A 96 -14.62 2.45 15.32
CA LEU A 96 -13.72 1.91 14.30
C LEU A 96 -13.63 0.38 14.34
N LYS A 97 -14.76 -0.28 14.62
CA LYS A 97 -14.80 -1.74 14.83
C LYS A 97 -14.35 -2.52 13.60
N ALA A 98 -14.63 -2.05 12.38
CA ALA A 98 -14.19 -2.72 11.17
C ALA A 98 -12.69 -2.54 10.97
N VAL A 99 -12.13 -1.37 11.30
CA VAL A 99 -10.67 -1.16 11.34
C VAL A 99 -10.02 -2.13 12.32
N GLY A 100 -10.49 -2.19 13.57
CA GLY A 100 -9.98 -3.12 14.57
C GLY A 100 -10.05 -4.58 14.13
N SER A 101 -11.14 -4.97 13.46
CA SER A 101 -11.29 -6.34 12.93
C SER A 101 -10.29 -6.66 11.82
N VAL A 102 -10.01 -5.70 10.93
CA VAL A 102 -8.99 -5.86 9.88
C VAL A 102 -7.61 -6.00 10.50
N LEU A 103 -7.26 -5.12 11.45
CA LEU A 103 -5.95 -5.16 12.12
C LEU A 103 -5.77 -6.47 12.92
N TYR A 104 -6.79 -6.93 13.63
CA TYR A 104 -6.73 -8.21 14.33
C TYR A 104 -6.47 -9.39 13.40
N ASN A 105 -7.17 -9.44 12.26
CA ASN A 105 -7.07 -10.57 11.33
C ASN A 105 -5.74 -10.55 10.54
N GLU A 106 -5.35 -9.39 10.02
CA GLU A 106 -4.25 -9.25 9.07
C GLU A 106 -2.92 -8.85 9.73
N VAL A 107 -2.98 -8.13 10.85
CA VAL A 107 -1.79 -7.62 11.58
C VAL A 107 -1.57 -8.37 12.90
N GLY A 108 -2.63 -8.94 13.51
CA GLY A 108 -2.54 -9.72 14.74
C GLY A 108 -2.50 -8.89 16.01
N VAL A 109 -3.15 -7.73 16.02
CA VAL A 109 -3.21 -6.77 17.14
C VAL A 109 -4.61 -6.60 17.70
#